data_AF-A0A931FJ29-F1
#
_entry.id   AF-A0A931FJ29-F1
#
_cell.length_a   1.000
_cell.length_b   1.000
_cell.length_c   1.000
_cell.angle_alpha   90.00
_cell.angle_beta   90.00
_cell.angle_gamma   90.00
#
_symmetry.space_group_name_H-M   'P 1'
#
loop_
_entity.id
_entity.type
_entity.pdbx_description
1 polymer ?
#
loop_
_entity_poly.entity_id
_entity_poly.type
_entity_poly.pdbx_seq_one_letter_code
_entity_poly.pdbx_strand_id
1 'polypeptide(L)'
;MKKQPLPNLHDATVEEFAFVHHAARLIISVSRYAIDKQPTMRFQLIFSGIINGEEVALFDQRIRSVLQKEKRSKLEYRIDDLSYSTSLPDEEAISFALGIDHLGCLLIICRKLSIHES
;
A
#
# COMPACT_ATOMS: atom_id res chain seq x y z
N MET A 1 20.15 5.18 5.28
CA MET A 1 19.26 4.52 6.27
C MET A 1 19.31 3.00 6.10
N LYS A 2 19.27 2.19 7.17
CA LYS A 2 19.13 0.72 7.04
C LYS A 2 17.70 0.39 6.65
N LYS A 3 17.52 -0.34 5.54
CA LYS A 3 16.21 -0.84 5.09
C LYS A 3 15.73 -1.92 6.06
N GLN A 4 14.53 -1.78 6.62
CA GLN A 4 13.92 -2.82 7.45
C GLN A 4 13.43 -3.98 6.56
N PRO A 5 13.38 -5.22 7.04
CA PRO A 5 12.77 -6.30 6.26
C PRO A 5 11.28 -6.00 6.02
N LEU A 6 10.82 -6.26 4.80
CA LEU A 6 9.40 -6.17 4.45
C LEU A 6 8.72 -7.53 4.75
N PRO A 7 7.49 -7.54 5.29
CA PRO A 7 6.70 -8.75 5.36
C PRO A 7 6.43 -9.26 3.95
N ASN A 8 6.41 -10.59 3.78
CA ASN A 8 5.90 -11.16 2.54
C ASN A 8 4.39 -10.95 2.51
N LEU A 9 3.93 -10.05 1.65
CA LEU A 9 2.52 -9.70 1.46
C LEU A 9 1.95 -10.19 0.14
N HIS A 10 2.68 -11.01 -0.62
CA HIS A 10 2.15 -11.61 -1.84
C HIS A 10 0.82 -12.34 -1.53
N ASP A 11 -0.18 -12.19 -2.40
CA ASP A 11 -1.55 -12.68 -2.22
C ASP A 11 -2.34 -12.07 -1.05
N ALA A 12 -1.76 -11.16 -0.25
CA ALA A 12 -2.51 -10.48 0.80
C ALA A 12 -3.55 -9.56 0.18
N THR A 13 -4.76 -9.60 0.71
CA THR A 13 -5.89 -8.81 0.20
C THR A 13 -5.87 -7.42 0.82
N VAL A 14 -6.01 -6.39 -0.01
CA VAL A 14 -6.14 -5.00 0.41
C VAL A 14 -7.55 -4.76 0.96
N GLU A 15 -7.63 -4.47 2.25
CA GLU A 15 -8.88 -4.11 2.94
C GLU A 15 -9.11 -2.60 2.95
N GLU A 16 -8.03 -1.83 3.10
CA GLU A 16 -8.06 -0.38 3.13
C GLU A 16 -6.89 0.18 2.32
N PHE A 17 -7.17 1.22 1.55
CA PHE A 17 -6.17 2.07 0.92
C PHE A 17 -6.65 3.50 1.10
N ALA A 18 -5.91 4.30 1.87
CA ALA A 18 -6.33 5.65 2.23
C ALA A 18 -5.14 6.61 2.23
N PHE A 19 -5.19 7.61 1.34
CA PHE A 19 -4.22 8.69 1.32
C PHE A 19 -4.75 9.95 2.00
N VAL A 20 -4.02 10.43 3.02
CA VAL A 20 -4.31 11.64 3.78
C VAL A 20 -3.37 12.74 3.32
N HIS A 21 -3.80 13.52 2.32
CA HIS A 21 -2.96 14.48 1.61
C HIS A 21 -2.29 15.51 2.53
N HIS A 22 -3.04 16.15 3.42
CA HIS A 22 -2.52 17.18 4.34
C HIS A 22 -1.49 16.64 5.34
N ALA A 23 -1.50 15.34 5.63
CA ALA A 23 -0.56 14.69 6.52
C ALA A 23 0.57 13.98 5.77
N ALA A 24 0.59 14.05 4.43
CA ALA A 24 1.48 13.29 3.55
C ALA A 24 1.61 11.82 4.01
N ARG A 25 0.47 11.17 4.25
CA ARG A 25 0.40 9.84 4.86
C ARG A 25 -0.47 8.90 4.04
N LEU A 26 0.05 7.72 3.72
CA LEU A 26 -0.68 6.62 3.10
C LEU A 26 -0.82 5.47 4.10
N ILE A 27 -2.05 4.99 4.25
CA ILE A 27 -2.39 3.85 5.09
C ILE A 27 -2.89 2.73 4.18
N ILE A 28 -2.31 1.54 4.33
CA ILE A 28 -2.73 0.33 3.64
C ILE A 28 -2.94 -0.77 4.68
N SER A 29 -4.17 -1.25 4.80
CA SER A 29 -4.52 -2.37 5.66
C SER A 29 -4.71 -3.61 4.79
N VAL A 30 -4.00 -4.69 5.09
CA VAL A 30 -4.04 -5.93 4.32
C VAL A 30 -4.29 -7.13 5.23
N SER A 31 -5.03 -8.11 4.71
CA SER A 31 -5.33 -9.37 5.37
C SER A 31 -4.87 -10.54 4.50
N ARG A 32 -4.20 -11.52 5.10
CA ARG A 32 -4.10 -12.87 4.52
C ARG A 32 -5.23 -13.72 5.05
N TYR A 33 -5.86 -14.48 4.17
CA TYR A 33 -6.95 -15.38 4.55
C TYR A 33 -6.50 -16.83 4.53
N ALA A 34 -6.98 -17.61 5.49
CA ALA A 34 -6.96 -19.06 5.41
C ALA A 34 -7.98 -19.57 4.36
N ILE A 35 -7.89 -20.86 4.08
CA ILE A 35 -8.80 -21.59 3.15
C ILE A 35 -10.28 -21.41 3.57
N ASP A 36 -10.56 -21.21 4.85
CA ASP A 36 -11.89 -20.99 5.42
C ASP A 36 -12.37 -19.52 5.35
N LYS A 37 -11.64 -18.65 4.65
CA LYS A 37 -11.88 -17.20 4.55
C LYS A 37 -11.79 -16.42 5.87
N GLN A 38 -11.19 -17.00 6.93
CA GLN A 38 -10.85 -16.22 8.11
C GLN A 38 -9.48 -15.54 7.92
N PRO A 39 -9.32 -14.26 8.31
CA PRO A 39 -8.03 -13.60 8.23
C PRO A 39 -7.07 -14.26 9.23
N THR A 40 -5.99 -14.85 8.71
CA THR A 40 -4.93 -15.48 9.51
C THR A 40 -3.89 -14.50 9.98
N MET A 41 -3.74 -13.37 9.27
CA MET A 41 -2.74 -12.36 9.57
C MET A 41 -3.18 -11.02 9.03
N ARG A 42 -3.09 -9.99 9.85
CA ARG A 42 -3.38 -8.61 9.44
C ARG A 42 -2.15 -7.75 9.57
N PHE A 43 -1.90 -6.96 8.54
CA PHE A 43 -0.86 -5.94 8.56
C PHE A 43 -1.45 -4.57 8.24
N GLN A 44 -0.94 -3.56 8.92
CA GLN A 44 -1.12 -2.17 8.56
C GLN A 44 0.22 -1.56 8.19
N LEU A 45 0.32 -1.10 6.94
CA LEU A 45 1.45 -0.37 6.40
C LEU A 45 1.13 1.13 6.45
N ILE A 46 1.99 1.90 7.11
CA ILE A 46 1.85 3.35 7.20
C ILE A 46 3.08 4.00 6.60
N PHE A 47 2.91 4.59 5.42
CA PHE A 47 3.94 5.39 4.77
C PHE A 47 3.74 6.85 5.17
N SER A 48 4.79 7.49 5.70
CA SER A 48 4.75 8.85 6.22
C SER A 48 5.77 9.74 5.52
N GLY A 49 5.40 11.01 5.34
CA GLY A 49 6.20 11.96 4.58
C GLY A 49 6.27 11.58 3.11
N ILE A 50 5.11 11.26 2.52
CA ILE A 50 4.98 11.00 1.08
C ILE A 50 5.48 12.22 0.29
N ILE A 51 6.40 12.00 -0.64
CA ILE A 51 6.99 13.03 -1.50
C ILE A 51 6.21 13.12 -2.81
N ASN A 52 5.86 11.98 -3.40
CA ASN A 52 5.12 11.88 -4.67
C ASN A 52 3.60 11.82 -4.42
N GLY A 53 3.09 12.85 -3.72
CA GLY A 53 1.73 12.87 -3.21
C GLY A 53 0.65 12.92 -4.31
N GLU A 54 0.96 13.50 -5.47
CA GLU A 54 0.02 13.60 -6.59
C GLU A 54 -0.25 12.21 -7.19
N GLU A 55 0.80 11.42 -7.43
CA GLU A 55 0.67 10.06 -7.97
C GLU A 55 -0.07 9.14 -6.99
N VAL A 56 0.24 9.25 -5.69
CA VAL A 56 -0.45 8.49 -4.65
C VAL A 56 -1.93 8.90 -4.57
N ALA A 57 -2.26 10.19 -4.68
CA ALA A 57 -3.63 10.67 -4.69
C ALA A 57 -4.42 10.19 -5.91
N LEU A 58 -3.82 10.21 -7.10
CA LEU A 58 -4.44 9.68 -8.32
C LEU A 58 -4.73 8.19 -8.19
N PHE A 59 -3.83 7.43 -7.56
CA PHE A 59 -4.03 6.01 -7.31
C PHE A 59 -5.15 5.75 -6.28
N ASP A 60 -5.20 6.53 -5.18
CA ASP A 60 -6.32 6.49 -4.21
C ASP A 60 -7.66 6.80 -4.89
N GLN A 61 -7.71 7.82 -5.76
CA GLN A 61 -8.90 8.17 -6.53
C GLN A 61 -9.33 7.05 -7.47
N ARG A 62 -8.37 6.36 -8.12
CA ARG A 62 -8.66 5.19 -8.98
C ARG A 62 -9.28 4.06 -8.17
N ILE A 63 -8.75 3.75 -6.99
CA ILE A 63 -9.33 2.75 -6.07
C ILE A 63 -10.76 3.13 -5.69
N ARG A 64 -10.99 4.38 -5.25
CA ARG A 64 -12.32 4.87 -4.90
C ARG A 64 -13.31 4.74 -6.07
N SER A 65 -12.84 5.02 -7.29
CA SER A 65 -13.65 4.90 -8.50
C SER A 65 -14.05 3.46 -8.79
N VAL A 66 -13.14 2.50 -8.59
CA VAL A 66 -13.43 1.06 -8.70
C VAL A 66 -14.47 0.63 -7.66
N LEU A 67 -14.26 0.99 -6.39
CA LEU A 67 -15.20 0.69 -5.31
C LEU A 67 -16.61 1.20 -5.57
N GLN A 68 -16.72 2.46 -6.03
CA GLN A 68 -18.00 3.07 -6.39
C GLN A 68 -18.67 2.36 -7.57
N LYS A 69 -17.91 2.06 -8.62
CA LYS A 69 -18.42 1.37 -9.82
C LYS A 69 -18.93 -0.03 -9.52
N GLU A 70 -18.20 -0.77 -8.69
CA GLU A 70 -18.55 -2.14 -8.31
C GLU A 70 -19.55 -2.22 -7.16
N LYS A 71 -19.93 -1.07 -6.56
CA LYS A 71 -20.79 -0.98 -5.35
C LYS A 71 -20.24 -1.82 -4.20
N ARG A 72 -18.92 -1.87 -4.04
CA ARG A 72 -18.24 -2.61 -2.98
C ARG A 72 -17.76 -1.66 -1.89
N SER A 73 -17.79 -2.13 -0.64
CA SER A 73 -17.22 -1.44 0.51
C SER A 73 -15.73 -1.72 0.70
N LYS A 74 -15.20 -2.75 0.03
CA LYS A 74 -13.79 -3.19 0.10
C LYS A 74 -13.27 -3.52 -1.29
N LEU A 75 -11.95 -3.34 -1.49
CA LEU A 75 -11.32 -3.55 -2.78
C LEU A 75 -11.22 -5.05 -3.10
N GLU A 76 -10.82 -5.84 -2.10
CA GLU A 76 -10.64 -7.30 -2.22
C GLU A 76 -9.59 -7.73 -3.27
N TYR A 77 -8.79 -6.78 -3.78
CA TYR A 77 -7.68 -7.05 -4.68
C TYR A 77 -6.44 -7.44 -3.87
N ARG A 78 -5.59 -8.25 -4.49
CA ARG A 78 -4.39 -8.81 -3.91
C ARG A 78 -3.18 -7.94 -4.19
N ILE A 79 -2.22 -7.99 -3.27
CA ILE A 79 -0.88 -7.48 -3.49
C ILE A 79 -0.13 -8.49 -4.36
N ASP A 80 0.27 -8.03 -5.55
CA ASP A 80 1.16 -8.77 -6.45
C ASP A 80 2.59 -8.71 -5.94
N ASP A 81 3.05 -7.51 -5.57
CA ASP A 81 4.41 -7.28 -5.08
C ASP A 81 4.46 -6.07 -4.14
N LEU A 82 5.35 -6.14 -3.15
CA LEU A 82 5.81 -5.00 -2.36
C LEU A 82 7.32 -5.10 -2.20
N SER A 83 8.05 -4.24 -2.89
CA SER A 83 9.51 -4.28 -2.94
C SER A 83 10.13 -2.90 -2.80
N TYR A 84 11.39 -2.87 -2.39
CA TYR A 84 12.16 -1.64 -2.41
C TYR A 84 12.53 -1.29 -3.85
N SER A 85 12.28 -0.04 -4.26
CA SER A 85 12.76 0.47 -5.54
C SER A 85 14.17 1.07 -5.41
N THR A 86 14.96 0.98 -6.48
CA THR A 86 16.31 1.57 -6.60
C THR A 86 16.29 3.01 -7.10
N SER A 87 15.13 3.53 -7.51
CA SER A 87 14.99 4.91 -8.01
C SER A 87 14.87 5.89 -6.84
N LEU A 88 15.97 6.53 -6.44
CA LEU A 88 15.96 7.60 -5.44
C LEU A 88 16.63 8.87 -5.98
N PRO A 89 15.94 10.01 -6.00
CA PRO A 89 16.55 11.31 -6.25
C PRO A 89 17.15 11.95 -4.98
N ASP A 90 16.85 11.42 -3.79
CA ASP A 90 17.20 11.98 -2.47
C ASP A 90 17.71 10.87 -1.53
N GLU A 91 18.83 11.10 -0.85
CA GLU A 91 19.48 10.13 0.06
C GLU A 91 18.64 9.80 1.30
N GLU A 92 17.70 10.68 1.67
CA GLU A 92 16.84 10.51 2.83
C GLU A 92 15.44 9.95 2.49
N ALA A 93 15.16 9.69 1.22
CA ALA A 93 13.89 9.11 0.80
C ALA A 93 14.00 7.58 0.67
N ILE A 94 12.86 6.91 0.78
CA ILE A 94 12.72 5.47 0.55
C ILE A 94 11.64 5.27 -0.50
N SER A 95 12.03 4.60 -1.58
CA SER A 95 11.13 4.25 -2.67
C SER A 95 10.66 2.80 -2.55
N PHE A 96 9.37 2.60 -2.73
CA PHE A 96 8.71 1.30 -2.75
C PHE A 96 7.91 1.13 -4.03
N ALA A 97 7.95 -0.05 -4.62
CA ALA A 97 7.01 -0.45 -5.66
C ALA A 97 5.92 -1.31 -5.02
N LEU A 98 4.66 -0.96 -5.25
CA LEU A 98 3.49 -1.69 -4.77
C LEU A 98 2.62 -2.09 -5.98
N GLY A 99 2.56 -3.38 -6.29
CA GLY A 99 1.65 -3.95 -7.28
C GLY A 99 0.34 -4.41 -6.63
N ILE A 100 -0.80 -3.99 -7.18
CA ILE A 100 -2.13 -4.46 -6.78
C ILE A 100 -2.92 -4.90 -8.01
N ASP A 101 -3.22 -6.20 -8.15
CA ASP A 101 -3.91 -6.88 -9.26
C ASP A 101 -4.09 -6.00 -10.55
N HIS A 102 -5.34 -5.72 -10.93
CA HIS A 102 -5.70 -5.00 -12.15
C HIS A 102 -5.52 -3.48 -12.04
N LEU A 103 -5.05 -2.98 -10.89
CA LEU A 103 -4.76 -1.55 -10.69
C LEU A 103 -3.35 -1.19 -11.16
N GLY A 104 -2.46 -2.17 -11.24
CA GLY A 104 -1.08 -1.97 -11.67
C GLY A 104 -0.16 -1.57 -10.51
N CYS A 105 0.98 -0.98 -10.85
CA CYS A 105 2.05 -0.68 -9.89
C CYS A 105 2.05 0.81 -9.50
N LEU A 106 2.09 1.07 -8.19
CA LEU A 106 2.29 2.38 -7.59
C LEU A 106 3.72 2.49 -7.07
N LEU A 107 4.46 3.49 -7.53
CA LEU A 107 5.68 3.92 -6.88
C LEU A 107 5.31 4.80 -5.67
N ILE A 108 5.83 4.48 -4.50
CA ILE A 108 5.64 5.24 -3.26
C ILE A 108 7.00 5.76 -2.81
N ILE A 109 7.16 7.08 -2.76
CA ILE A 109 8.39 7.73 -2.28
C ILE A 109 8.06 8.42 -0.96
N CYS A 110 8.71 8.01 0.12
CA CYS A 110 8.39 8.49 1.46
C CYS A 110 9.62 8.63 2.36
N ARG A 111 9.46 9.27 3.51
CA ARG A 111 10.52 9.38 4.54
C ARG A 111 10.55 8.18 5.48
N LYS A 112 9.41 7.53 5.70
CA LYS A 112 9.29 6.44 6.68
C LYS A 112 8.19 5.46 6.32
N LEU A 113 8.44 4.18 6.59
CA LEU A 113 7.44 3.11 6.65
C LEU A 113 7.35 2.57 8.09
N SER A 114 6.15 2.53 8.65
CA SER A 114 5.82 1.78 9.86
C SER A 114 4.96 0.58 9.51
N ILE A 115 5.22 -0.58 10.12
CA ILE A 115 4.50 -1.83 9.89
C ILE A 115 3.96 -2.32 11.22
N HIS A 116 2.66 -2.56 11.29
CA HIS A 116 1.98 -3.11 12.46
C HIS A 116 1.35 -4.44 12.09
N GLU A 117 1.67 -5.48 12.83
CA GLU A 117 1.06 -6.81 12.71
C GLU A 117 0.08 -7.00 13.87
N SER A 118 -1.09 -7.58 13.57
CA SER A 118 -2.16 -7.86 14.53
C SER A 118 -2.76 -9.23 14.33
#